data_AF-A0A6L9KH17-F1
#
_entry.id   AF-A0A6L9KH17-F1
#
_cell.length_a   1.000
_cell.length_b   1.000
_cell.length_c   1.000
_cell.angle_alpha   90.00
_cell.angle_beta   90.00
_cell.angle_gamma   90.00
#
_symmetry.space_group_name_H-M   'P 1'
#
loop_
_entity.id
_entity.type
_entity.pdbx_description
1 polymer ?
#
loop_
_entity_poly.entity_id
_entity_poly.type
_entity_poly.pdbx_seq_one_letter_code
_entity_poly.pdbx_strand_id
1 'polypeptide(L)'
;MGFIADLEAVIQENSQSENALAMAKYMKNHFAFFGIKTTERRQLFKEVWKANKEEVAKNAREIAIALYTKDQREFHYCAIEILIKELKGKYKQKDIDLIE
;
A
#
# COMPACT_ATOMS: atom_id res chain seq x y z
N MET A 1 -4.95 13.49 -0.64
CA MET A 1 -3.68 13.03 -1.24
C MET A 1 -4.02 12.40 -2.57
N GLY A 2 -3.47 12.93 -3.67
CA GLY A 2 -3.80 12.47 -5.03
C GLY A 2 -3.39 11.02 -5.22
N PHE A 3 -2.16 10.69 -4.80
CA PHE A 3 -1.62 9.33 -4.85
C PHE A 3 -2.51 8.27 -4.20
N ILE A 4 -3.06 8.54 -3.00
CA ILE A 4 -3.88 7.55 -2.28
C ILE A 4 -5.18 7.30 -3.03
N ALA A 5 -5.86 8.37 -3.48
CA ALA A 5 -7.11 8.25 -4.21
C ALA A 5 -6.91 7.49 -5.53
N ASP A 6 -5.83 7.79 -6.27
CA ASP A 6 -5.49 7.08 -7.50
C ASP A 6 -5.20 5.59 -7.23
N LEU A 7 -4.45 5.29 -6.15
CA LEU A 7 -4.11 3.92 -5.80
C LEU A 7 -5.36 3.13 -5.37
N GLU A 8 -6.27 3.75 -4.64
CA GLU A 8 -7.54 3.15 -4.25
C GLU A 8 -8.40 2.82 -5.47
N ALA A 9 -8.56 3.77 -6.40
CA ALA A 9 -9.32 3.55 -7.62
C ALA A 9 -8.76 2.37 -8.43
N VAL A 10 -7.44 2.37 -8.67
CA VAL A 10 -6.79 1.31 -9.45
C VAL A 10 -6.88 -0.05 -8.76
N ILE A 11 -6.71 -0.13 -7.44
CA ILE A 11 -6.86 -1.39 -6.69
C ILE A 11 -8.31 -1.88 -6.71
N GLN A 12 -9.29 -0.98 -6.54
CA GLN A 12 -10.70 -1.35 -6.57
C GLN A 12 -11.15 -1.87 -7.94
N GLU A 13 -10.73 -1.20 -9.02
CA GLU A 13 -11.03 -1.61 -10.40
C GLU A 13 -10.45 -2.99 -10.76
N ASN A 14 -9.33 -3.36 -10.15
CA ASN A 14 -8.66 -4.65 -10.38
C ASN A 14 -8.96 -5.69 -9.28
N SER A 15 -9.99 -5.45 -8.46
CA SER A 15 -10.37 -6.38 -7.39
C SER A 15 -10.91 -7.71 -7.95
N GLN A 16 -10.56 -8.81 -7.27
CA GLN A 16 -10.90 -10.17 -7.63
C GLN A 16 -11.50 -10.90 -6.41
N SER A 17 -12.81 -10.79 -6.24
CA SER A 17 -13.54 -11.35 -5.10
C SER A 17 -13.31 -12.85 -4.88
N GLU A 18 -13.13 -13.63 -5.95
CA GLU A 18 -12.82 -15.06 -5.87
C GLU A 18 -11.49 -15.32 -5.14
N ASN A 19 -10.47 -14.50 -5.41
CA ASN A 19 -9.16 -14.58 -4.77
C ASN A 19 -9.19 -13.97 -3.36
N ALA A 20 -10.00 -12.93 -3.14
CA ALA A 20 -10.10 -12.22 -1.87
C ALA A 20 -10.42 -13.16 -0.70
N LEU A 21 -11.40 -14.05 -0.87
CA LEU A 21 -11.80 -15.01 0.18
C LEU A 21 -10.68 -16.00 0.51
N ALA A 22 -10.00 -16.54 -0.51
CA ALA A 22 -8.89 -17.47 -0.31
C ALA A 22 -7.70 -16.79 0.41
N MET A 23 -7.39 -15.54 0.06
CA MET A 23 -6.32 -14.75 0.67
C MET A 23 -6.65 -14.36 2.12
N ALA A 24 -7.89 -13.94 2.38
CA ALA A 24 -8.36 -13.66 3.74
C ALA A 24 -8.26 -14.93 4.62
N LYS A 25 -8.71 -16.08 4.11
CA LYS A 25 -8.63 -17.36 4.83
C LYS A 25 -7.18 -17.78 5.11
N TYR A 26 -6.26 -17.55 4.16
CA TYR A 26 -4.83 -17.78 4.37
C TYR A 26 -4.29 -16.95 5.55
N MET A 27 -4.75 -15.70 5.69
CA MET A 27 -4.45 -14.83 6.83
C MET A 27 -5.37 -15.06 8.05
N LYS A 28 -6.00 -16.24 8.16
CA LYS A 28 -6.94 -16.60 9.24
C LYS A 28 -8.09 -15.59 9.43
N ASN A 29 -8.48 -14.91 8.35
CA ASN A 29 -9.50 -13.86 8.30
C ASN A 29 -9.20 -12.65 9.22
N HIS A 30 -7.94 -12.40 9.57
CA HIS A 30 -7.57 -11.19 10.32
C HIS A 30 -7.58 -9.92 9.46
N PHE A 31 -7.55 -10.07 8.13
CA PHE A 31 -7.51 -8.95 7.20
C PHE A 31 -8.46 -9.17 6.04
N ALA A 32 -9.06 -8.08 5.56
CA ALA A 32 -9.79 -8.04 4.30
C ALA A 32 -8.79 -7.98 3.13
N PHE A 33 -9.24 -8.46 1.96
CA PHE A 33 -8.47 -8.41 0.73
C PHE A 33 -9.35 -7.96 -0.43
N PHE A 34 -8.78 -7.27 -1.40
CA PHE A 34 -9.38 -7.11 -2.73
C PHE A 34 -9.11 -8.32 -3.63
N GLY A 35 -8.19 -9.20 -3.25
CA GLY A 35 -7.88 -10.42 -4.01
C GLY A 35 -6.79 -10.22 -5.05
N ILE A 36 -6.01 -9.14 -4.94
CA ILE A 36 -4.97 -8.81 -5.92
C ILE A 36 -3.68 -9.52 -5.54
N LYS A 37 -3.16 -10.33 -6.46
CA LYS A 37 -1.90 -11.06 -6.24
C LYS A 37 -0.71 -10.10 -6.21
N THR A 38 0.36 -10.51 -5.54
CA THR A 38 1.56 -9.68 -5.33
C THR A 38 2.13 -9.08 -6.62
N THR A 39 2.22 -9.87 -7.70
CA THR A 39 2.80 -9.41 -8.99
C THR A 39 1.98 -8.28 -9.60
N GLU A 40 0.65 -8.45 -9.64
CA GLU A 40 -0.30 -7.48 -10.16
C GLU A 40 -0.34 -6.22 -9.29
N ARG A 41 -0.49 -6.37 -7.97
CA ARG A 41 -0.45 -5.26 -7.01
C ARG A 41 0.81 -4.41 -7.19
N ARG A 42 1.98 -5.04 -7.34
CA ARG A 42 3.25 -4.32 -7.54
C ARG A 42 3.31 -3.57 -8.86
N GLN A 43 2.71 -4.10 -9.91
CA GLN A 43 2.61 -3.42 -11.20
C GLN A 43 1.72 -2.18 -11.09
N LEU A 44 0.50 -2.34 -10.59
CA LEU A 44 -0.45 -1.26 -10.37
C LEU A 44 0.14 -0.16 -9.47
N PHE A 45 0.73 -0.56 -8.34
CA PHE A 45 1.39 0.37 -7.43
C PHE A 45 2.52 1.16 -8.11
N LYS A 46 3.34 0.51 -8.93
CA LYS A 46 4.46 1.16 -9.64
C LYS A 46 3.96 2.20 -10.64
N GLU A 47 2.86 1.91 -11.34
CA GLU A 47 2.26 2.84 -12.31
C GLU A 47 1.74 4.10 -11.61
N VAL A 48 0.95 3.92 -10.55
CA VAL A 48 0.42 5.04 -9.75
C VAL A 48 1.52 5.83 -9.06
N TRP A 49 2.54 5.15 -8.51
CA TRP A 49 3.69 5.79 -7.88
C TRP A 49 4.49 6.64 -8.87
N LYS A 50 4.67 6.16 -10.11
CA LYS A 50 5.39 6.91 -11.15
C LYS A 50 4.65 8.19 -11.53
N ALA A 51 3.31 8.15 -11.61
CA ALA A 51 2.47 9.31 -11.89
C ALA A 51 2.52 10.36 -10.75
N ASN A 52 2.65 9.90 -9.50
CA ASN A 52 2.59 10.75 -8.30
C ASN A 52 3.93 10.91 -7.58
N LYS A 53 5.06 10.75 -8.30
CA LYS A 53 6.40 10.63 -7.69
C LYS A 53 6.76 11.80 -6.79
N GLU A 54 6.41 13.03 -7.17
CA GLU A 54 6.72 14.22 -6.38
C GLU A 54 5.95 14.29 -5.06
N GLU A 55 4.65 13.96 -5.08
CA GLU A 55 3.81 13.91 -3.87
C GLU A 55 4.34 12.83 -2.93
N VAL A 56 4.65 11.65 -3.48
CA VAL A 56 5.15 10.52 -2.68
C VAL A 56 6.49 10.85 -2.04
N ALA A 57 7.44 11.44 -2.79
CA ALA A 57 8.75 11.80 -2.24
C ALA A 57 8.66 12.82 -1.10
N LYS A 58 7.69 13.75 -1.15
CA LYS A 58 7.47 14.78 -0.12
C LYS A 58 6.74 14.21 1.11
N ASN A 59 5.77 13.32 0.89
CA ASN A 59 4.80 12.89 1.91
C ASN A 59 4.89 11.39 2.24
N ALA A 60 6.01 10.73 1.94
CA ALA A 60 6.16 9.27 2.07
C ALA A 60 5.70 8.70 3.42
N ARG A 61 6.00 9.39 4.53
CA ARG A 61 5.61 9.00 5.89
C ARG A 61 4.10 9.07 6.09
N GLU A 62 3.50 10.20 5.75
CA GLU A 62 2.06 10.42 5.90
C GLU A 62 1.25 9.47 5.01
N ILE A 63 1.72 9.25 3.78
CA ILE A 63 1.13 8.29 2.83
C ILE A 63 1.19 6.88 3.41
N ALA A 64 2.35 6.47 3.94
CA ALA A 64 2.49 5.14 4.53
C ALA A 64 1.55 4.93 5.72
N ILE A 65 1.43 5.92 6.63
CA ILE A 65 0.47 5.86 7.75
C ILE A 65 -0.96 5.70 7.21
N ALA A 66 -1.36 6.57 6.29
CA ALA A 66 -2.72 6.57 5.76
C ALA A 66 -3.08 5.26 5.04
N LEU A 67 -2.14 4.68 4.29
CA LEU A 67 -2.33 3.37 3.66
C LEU A 67 -2.36 2.23 4.69
N TYR A 68 -1.58 2.32 5.76
CA TYR A 68 -1.56 1.30 6.82
C TYR A 68 -2.81 1.32 7.70
N THR A 69 -3.54 2.44 7.74
CA THR A 69 -4.83 2.53 8.44
C THR A 69 -6.01 1.93 7.68
N LYS A 70 -5.82 1.46 6.45
CA LYS A 70 -6.89 0.87 5.64
C LYS A 70 -7.12 -0.60 6.00
N ASP A 71 -8.36 -1.07 5.91
CA ASP A 71 -8.71 -2.45 6.29
C ASP A 71 -8.06 -3.52 5.40
N GLN A 72 -7.90 -3.22 4.10
CA GLN A 72 -7.44 -4.22 3.14
C GLN A 72 -5.92 -4.40 3.20
N ARG A 73 -5.49 -5.67 3.19
CA ARG A 73 -4.08 -6.01 3.37
C ARG A 73 -3.19 -5.50 2.23
N GLU A 74 -3.73 -5.36 1.03
CA GLU A 74 -3.02 -4.81 -0.12
C GLU A 74 -2.48 -3.40 0.16
N PHE A 75 -3.24 -2.55 0.85
CA PHE A 75 -2.80 -1.19 1.18
C PHE A 75 -1.68 -1.18 2.22
N HIS A 76 -1.74 -2.05 3.23
CA HIS A 76 -0.64 -2.22 4.18
C HIS A 76 0.66 -2.62 3.47
N TYR A 77 0.59 -3.49 2.46
CA TYR A 77 1.76 -3.83 1.67
C TYR A 77 2.28 -2.66 0.84
N CYS A 78 1.39 -1.85 0.24
CA CYS A 78 1.77 -0.63 -0.46
C CYS A 78 2.43 0.39 0.49
N ALA A 79 1.93 0.54 1.72
CA ALA A 79 2.54 1.38 2.75
C ALA A 79 4.00 0.97 3.02
N ILE A 80 4.23 -0.32 3.27
CA ILE A 80 5.58 -0.85 3.50
C ILE A 80 6.49 -0.63 2.29
N GLU A 81 5.96 -0.81 1.06
CA GLU A 81 6.73 -0.56 -0.16
C GLU A 81 7.13 0.92 -0.32
N ILE A 82 6.26 1.87 0.03
CA ILE A 82 6.58 3.31 0.06
C ILE A 82 7.74 3.56 1.02
N LEU A 83 7.68 3.04 2.24
CA LEU A 83 8.74 3.23 3.24
C LEU A 83 10.08 2.68 2.76
N ILE A 84 10.08 1.45 2.22
CA ILE A 84 11.30 0.83 1.69
C ILE A 84 11.87 1.60 0.49
N LYS A 85 11.03 2.16 -0.39
CA LYS A 85 11.49 2.89 -1.58
C LYS A 85 11.98 4.31 -1.27
N GLU A 86 11.25 5.04 -0.43
CA GLU A 86 11.51 6.47 -0.19
C GLU A 86 12.42 6.73 1.02
N LEU A 87 12.33 5.89 2.06
CA LEU A 87 13.03 6.12 3.33
C LEU A 87 14.28 5.28 3.52
N LYS A 88 14.57 4.32 2.64
CA LYS A 88 15.80 3.51 2.74
C LYS A 88 17.04 4.43 2.71
N GLY A 89 17.78 4.42 3.83
CA GLY A 89 18.95 5.28 4.05
C GLY A 89 18.63 6.72 4.48
N LYS A 90 17.35 7.07 4.66
CA LYS A 90 16.85 8.39 5.08
C LYS A 90 15.93 8.32 6.31
N TYR A 91 15.99 7.22 7.04
CA TYR A 91 15.26 7.06 8.29
C TYR A 91 15.76 8.08 9.32
N LYS A 92 14.82 8.62 10.08
CA LYS A 92 15.04 9.49 11.23
C LYS A 92 14.69 8.72 12.49
N GLN A 93 15.25 9.10 13.64
CA GLN A 93 14.95 8.43 14.90
C GLN A 93 13.45 8.40 15.22
N LYS A 94 12.72 9.48 14.89
CA LYS A 94 11.26 9.56 15.04
C LYS A 94 10.47 8.59 14.15
N ASP A 95 11.11 7.96 13.16
CA ASP A 95 10.44 6.96 12.33
C ASP A 95 10.22 5.64 13.09
N ILE A 96 10.77 5.51 14.31
CA ILE A 96 10.46 4.40 15.22
C ILE A 96 8.96 4.34 15.53
N ASP A 97 8.33 5.49 15.77
CA ASP A 97 6.89 5.62 16.08
C ASP A 97 5.98 5.19 14.91
N LEU A 98 6.57 5.02 13.72
CA LEU A 98 5.88 4.59 12.52
C LEU A 98 6.08 3.10 12.23
N ILE A 99 7.09 2.48 12.83
CA ILE A 99 7.48 1.08 12.57
C ILE A 99 7.04 0.15 13.72
N GLU A 100 7.08 0.63 14.96
CA GLU A 100 6.69 -0.10 16.18
C GLU A 100 5.25 0.20 16.61
#